data_AF-A0A4Y8CER6-F1
#
_entry.id   AF-A0A4Y8CER6-F1
#
_cell.length_a   1.000
_cell.length_b   1.000
_cell.length_c   1.000
_cell.angle_alpha   90.00
_cell.angle_beta   90.00
_cell.angle_gamma   90.00
#
_symmetry.space_group_name_H-M   'P 1'
#
loop_
_entity.id
_entity.type
_entity.pdbx_description
1 polymer ?
#
loop_
_entity_poly.entity_id
_entity_poly.type
_entity_poly.pdbx_seq_one_letter_code
_entity_poly.pdbx_strand_id
1 'polypeptide(L)' 'MIITRSWLNDWLELEEISSDKIAKTLNSIGIEVDRVSALKAPDKVVVGYVKEKIKHENSDKLS' A
#
# COMPACT_ATOMS: atom_id res chain seq x y z
N MET A 1 3.06 12.72 7.52
CA MET A 1 1.96 11.77 7.81
C MET A 1 1.80 10.86 6.61
N ILE A 2 1.59 9.56 6.78
CA ILE A 2 1.26 8.65 5.67
C ILE A 2 -0.14 8.10 5.93
N ILE A 3 -1.03 8.21 4.94
CA ILE A 3 -2.40 7.70 4.99
C ILE A 3 -2.68 6.90 3.72
N THR A 4 -3.61 5.94 3.80
CA THR A 4 -4.03 5.18 2.62
C THR A 4 -5.35 5.72 2.09
N ARG A 5 -5.49 5.67 0.76
CA ARG A 5 -6.75 5.98 0.10
C ARG A 5 -7.88 5.05 0.55
N SER A 6 -7.58 3.77 0.75
CA SER A 6 -8.55 2.80 1.26
C SER A 6 -9.11 3.21 2.63
N TRP A 7 -8.27 3.70 3.55
CA TRP A 7 -8.74 4.19 4.84
C TRP A 7 -9.58 5.47 4.71
N LEU A 8 -9.23 6.38 3.80
CA LEU A 8 -10.07 7.56 3.53
C LEU A 8 -11.45 7.16 2.97
N ASN A 9 -11.51 6.10 2.15
CA ASN A 9 -12.77 5.61 1.58
C ASN A 9 -13.73 5.06 2.64
N ASP A 10 -13.23 4.62 3.80
CA ASP A 10 -14.09 4.20 4.91
C ASP A 10 -14.96 5.35 5.47
N TRP A 11 -14.60 6.61 5.18
CA TRP A 11 -15.27 7.81 5.68
C TRP A 11 -15.88 8.69 4.58
N LEU A 12 -15.41 8.56 3.33
CA LEU A 12 -15.76 9.42 2.20
C LEU A 12 -15.89 8.58 0.92
N GLU A 13 -16.91 8.84 0.10
CA GLU A 13 -16.97 8.26 -1.26
C GLU A 13 -15.96 8.97 -2.17
N LEU A 14 -14.84 8.30 -2.47
CA LEU A 14 -13.76 8.85 -3.30
C LEU A 14 -13.44 7.96 -4.50
N GLU A 15 -14.18 6.87 -4.74
CA GLU A 15 -13.97 5.89 -5.81
C GLU A 15 -13.72 6.56 -7.17
N GLU A 16 -14.54 7.55 -7.51
CA GLU A 16 -14.49 8.31 -8.78
C GLU A 16 -13.51 9.51 -8.76
N ILE A 17 -12.85 9.78 -7.64
CA ILE A 17 -11.95 10.93 -7.47
C ILE A 17 -10.50 10.47 -7.58
N SER A 18 -9.74 10.93 -8.57
CA SER A 18 -8.33 10.52 -8.71
C SER A 18 -7.46 10.91 -7.49
N SER A 19 -6.41 10.14 -7.22
CA SER A 19 -5.46 10.44 -6.13
C SER A 19 -4.75 11.79 -6.31
N ASP A 20 -4.53 12.23 -7.57
CA ASP A 20 -3.98 13.56 -7.88
C ASP A 20 -4.94 14.69 -7.46
N LYS A 21 -6.25 14.53 -7.71
CA LYS A 21 -7.26 15.50 -7.28
C LYS A 21 -7.31 15.59 -5.76
N ILE A 22 -7.26 14.46 -5.06
CA ILE A 22 -7.21 14.42 -3.59
C ILE A 22 -5.97 15.19 -3.09
N ALA A 23 -4.78 14.90 -3.63
CA ALA A 23 -3.55 15.56 -3.20
C ALA A 23 -3.58 17.08 -3.45
N LYS A 24 -4.09 17.53 -4.60
CA LYS A 24 -4.27 18.95 -4.90
C LYS A 24 -5.26 19.62 -3.94
N THR A 25 -6.38 18.95 -3.63
CA THR A 25 -7.36 19.47 -2.67
C THR A 25 -6.76 19.60 -1.28
N LEU A 26 -6.04 18.58 -0.80
CA LEU A 26 -5.34 18.63 0.49
C LEU A 26 -4.36 19.81 0.56
N ASN A 27 -3.50 19.97 -0.45
CA ASN A 27 -2.59 21.12 -0.54
C ASN A 27 -3.34 22.46 -0.53
N SER A 28 -4.46 22.56 -1.26
CA SER A 28 -5.25 23.80 -1.35
C SER A 28 -5.92 24.21 -0.02
N ILE A 29 -6.16 23.25 0.88
CA ILE A 29 -6.73 23.50 2.22
C ILE A 29 -5.65 23.57 3.31
N GLY A 30 -4.37 23.60 2.94
CA GLY A 30 -3.24 23.75 3.85
C GLY A 30 -2.70 22.44 4.45
N ILE A 31 -3.13 21.29 3.93
CA ILE A 31 -2.56 19.98 4.30
C ILE A 31 -1.54 19.60 3.23
N GLU A 32 -0.26 19.83 3.53
CA GLU A 32 0.83 19.58 2.58
C GLU A 32 0.97 18.10 2.23
N VAL A 33 1.02 17.80 0.92
CA VAL A 33 1.26 16.47 0.37
C VAL A 33 2.57 16.45 -0.38
N ASP A 34 3.60 15.90 0.27
CA ASP A 34 4.95 15.74 -0.29
C ASP A 34 5.01 14.68 -1.40
N ARG A 35 4.35 13.53 -1.20
CA ARG A 35 4.40 12.41 -2.15
C ARG A 35 3.10 11.64 -2.23
N VAL A 36 2.77 11.23 -3.45
CA VAL A 36 1.71 10.25 -3.75
C VAL A 36 2.36 9.02 -4.39
N SER A 37 1.97 7.82 -3.95
CA SER A 37 2.45 6.57 -4.52
C SER A 37 1.36 5.50 -4.50
N ALA A 38 1.27 4.71 -5.56
CA ALA A 38 0.42 3.54 -5.61
C ALA A 38 1.17 2.30 -5.11
N LEU A 39 0.56 1.55 -4.21
CA LEU A 39 1.07 0.27 -3.75
C LEU A 39 0.27 -0.84 -4.44
N LYS A 40 0.93 -1.62 -5.30
CA LYS A 40 0.33 -2.77 -5.98
C LYS A 40 1.32 -3.93 -5.95
N ALA A 41 0.86 -5.11 -5.55
CA ALA A 41 1.65 -6.33 -5.74
C ALA A 41 1.81 -6.63 -7.24
N PRO A 42 2.93 -7.24 -7.66
CA PRO A 42 3.06 -7.74 -9.02
C PRO A 42 1.96 -8.72 -9.39
N ASP A 43 1.70 -8.83 -10.69
CA ASP A 43 0.70 -9.78 -11.18
C ASP A 43 1.12 -11.22 -10.83
N LYS A 44 0.13 -12.08 -10.53
CA LYS A 44 0.29 -13.49 -10.10
C LYS A 44 0.83 -13.72 -8.67
N VAL A 45 1.02 -12.67 -7.86
CA VAL A 45 1.27 -12.85 -6.41
C VAL A 45 -0.02 -13.28 -5.72
N VAL A 46 0.06 -14.34 -4.91
CA VAL A 46 -1.08 -14.91 -4.18
C VAL A 46 -0.74 -15.14 -2.72
N VAL A 47 -1.78 -15.28 -1.88
CA VAL A 47 -1.62 -15.68 -0.49
C VAL A 47 -1.34 -17.17 -0.42
N GLY A 48 -0.28 -17.55 0.28
CA GLY A 48 0.11 -18.94 0.51
C GLY A 48 0.15 -19.29 1.99
N TYR A 49 -0.04 -20.58 2.30
CA TYR A 49 0.13 -21.13 3.64
C TYR A 49 1.37 -22.04 3.65
N VAL A 50 2.36 -21.72 4.48
CA VAL A 50 3.57 -22.52 4.64
C VAL A 50 3.25 -23.70 5.56
N LYS A 51 3.20 -24.90 4.98
CA LYS A 51 2.89 -26.14 5.73
C LYS A 51 4.06 -26.62 6.57
N GLU A 52 5.26 -26.58 6.01
CA GLU A 52 6.49 -27.07 6.63
C GLU A 52 7.68 -26.18 6.24
N LYS A 53 8.73 -26.20 7.06
CA LYS A 53 9.92 -25.36 6.92
C LYS A 53 11.14 -26.14 7.42
N ILE A 54 12.21 -26.22 6.63
CA ILE A 54 13.39 -27.05 6.94
C ILE A 54 14.66 -26.23 6.73
N LYS A 55 15.55 -26.23 7.73
CA LYS A 55 16.82 -25.49 7.65
C LYS A 55 17.62 -25.90 6.40
N HIS A 56 18.07 -24.91 5.64
CA HIS A 56 18.91 -25.16 4.49
C HIS A 56 20.25 -25.74 4.95
N GLU A 57 20.62 -26.89 4.40
CA GLU A 57 21.80 -27.68 4.81
C GLU A 57 23.09 -26.85 4.90
N ASN A 58 23.29 -25.94 3.94
CA ASN A 58 24.52 -25.18 3.77
C ASN A 58 24.36 -23.68 3.99
N SER A 59 23.30 -23.26 4.69
CA SER A 59 23.11 -21.84 5.03
C SER A 59 22.49 -21.65 6.40
N ASP A 60 23.10 -20.75 7.17
CA ASP A 60 22.62 -20.32 8.48
C ASP A 60 21.45 -19.34 8.41
N LYS A 61 21.25 -18.68 7.25
CA LYS A 61 20.24 -17.63 7.04
C LYS A 61 19.05 -18.07 6.19
N LEU A 62 19.09 -19.28 5.65
CA LEU A 62 18.02 -19.87 4.85
C LEU A 62 17.37 -21.04 5.58
N SER A 63 16.14 -21.33 5.20
CA SER A 63 15.25 -22.21 5.92
C SER A 63 14.05 -22.64 5.11
#